data_AF-A0A074MWV5-F1
#
_entry.id   AF-A0A074MWV5-F1
#
_cell.length_a   1.000
_cell.length_b   1.000
_cell.length_c   1.000
_cell.angle_alpha   90.00
_cell.angle_beta   90.00
_cell.angle_gamma   90.00
#
_symmetry.space_group_name_H-M   'P 1'
#
loop_
_entity.id
_entity.type
_entity.pdbx_description
1 polymer ?
#
loop_
_entity_poly.entity_id
_entity_poly.type
_entity_poly.pdbx_seq_one_letter_code
_entity_poly.pdbx_strand_id
1 'polypeptide(L)'
;MTRTILGIAALMASAAFAPTMALAQVTANDTRPFDGVFVEQIGNGNSANFSQSANEQNAEVRQDGDDNTVDVTQDGDGDHFAGVDQTGNSNIAEITQSGAAQNVAILTQTGDANTALLSQNDTGLTGSGAAITQSGNGNLANLIQNGSANQAILTQAGDNNTMTATQLGDDNMLEWTQNGTGLTDMEIVQTGGAAAIVTQSN
;
A
#
# COMPACT_ATOMS: atom_id res chain seq x y z
N MET A 1 -5.52 18.60 21.94
CA MET A 1 -4.14 18.66 22.46
C MET A 1 -3.34 17.69 21.64
N THR A 2 -2.51 18.17 20.71
CA THR A 2 -1.71 17.33 19.82
C THR A 2 -0.59 16.71 20.65
N ARG A 3 -0.52 15.38 20.72
CA ARG A 3 0.58 14.67 21.38
C ARG A 3 1.42 14.00 20.31
N THR A 4 2.59 14.54 20.05
CA THR A 4 3.63 13.88 19.27
C THR A 4 4.12 12.68 20.08
N ILE A 5 3.78 11.46 19.67
CA ILE A 5 4.34 10.23 20.24
C ILE A 5 5.50 9.82 19.34
N LEU A 6 6.73 10.13 19.77
CA LEU A 6 7.95 9.55 19.21
C LEU A 6 8.05 8.09 19.72
N GLY A 7 7.67 7.12 18.90
CA GLY A 7 7.99 5.72 19.13
C GLY A 7 9.47 5.48 18.85
N ILE A 8 10.28 5.36 19.89
CA ILE A 8 11.70 4.96 19.80
C ILE A 8 11.74 3.43 19.72
N ALA A 9 12.19 2.86 18.60
CA ALA A 9 12.64 1.47 18.54
C ALA A 9 14.11 1.40 18.97
N ALA A 10 14.36 0.67 20.06
CA ALA A 10 15.66 0.48 20.65
C ALA A 10 16.44 -0.67 19.99
N LEU A 11 17.65 -0.34 19.54
CA LEU A 11 18.91 -1.09 19.54
C LEU A 11 18.85 -2.62 19.82
N MET A 12 19.26 -3.41 18.81
CA MET A 12 20.16 -4.55 19.01
C MET A 12 21.25 -4.52 17.92
N ALA A 13 22.50 -4.38 18.36
CA ALA A 13 23.68 -4.28 17.50
C ALA A 13 24.27 -5.65 17.16
N SER A 14 24.72 -5.83 15.92
CA SER A 14 25.98 -6.54 15.65
C SER A 14 26.64 -6.05 14.34
N ALA A 15 27.69 -5.25 14.52
CA ALA A 15 28.83 -4.98 13.64
C ALA A 15 28.64 -4.69 12.13
N ALA A 16 29.07 -3.47 11.77
CA ALA A 16 29.62 -3.05 10.47
C ALA A 16 28.66 -2.66 9.33
N PHE A 17 27.93 -1.57 9.53
CA PHE A 17 27.88 -0.36 8.69
C PHE A 17 26.85 0.53 9.38
N ALA A 18 27.23 1.73 9.85
CA ALA A 18 26.27 2.66 10.43
C ALA A 18 25.76 3.56 9.30
N PRO A 19 24.57 3.31 8.70
CA PRO A 19 23.93 4.32 7.89
C PRO A 19 23.59 5.51 8.79
N THR A 20 23.82 6.70 8.29
CA THR A 20 23.43 7.96 8.92
C THR A 20 21.91 7.93 9.12
N MET A 21 21.43 7.76 10.35
CA MET A 21 20.01 7.87 10.66
C MET A 21 19.61 9.35 10.58
N ALA A 22 18.98 9.76 9.47
CA ALA A 22 18.36 11.07 9.39
C ALA A 22 17.02 11.06 10.13
N LEU A 23 16.75 12.15 10.85
CA LEU A 23 15.53 12.35 11.63
C LEU A 23 14.33 12.50 10.67
N ALA A 24 13.48 11.50 10.56
CA ALA A 24 12.30 11.54 9.69
C ALA A 24 11.05 12.03 10.43
N GLN A 25 10.20 12.76 9.71
CA GLN A 25 8.98 13.40 10.23
C GLN A 25 7.81 12.41 10.19
N VAL A 26 7.68 11.57 11.22
CA VAL A 26 6.48 10.73 11.42
C VAL A 26 5.34 11.61 11.94
N THR A 27 4.27 11.78 11.15
CA THR A 27 3.05 12.45 11.58
C THR A 27 1.91 11.44 11.67
N ALA A 28 1.85 10.70 12.79
CA ALA A 28 0.70 9.88 13.14
C ALA A 28 -0.31 10.74 13.90
N ASN A 29 -1.48 10.99 13.33
CA ASN A 29 -2.56 11.73 14.00
C ASN A 29 -3.53 10.73 14.67
N ASP A 30 -2.97 9.85 15.51
CA ASP A 30 -3.69 8.83 16.27
C ASP A 30 -4.42 9.47 17.47
N THR A 31 -5.69 9.12 17.67
CA THR A 31 -6.52 9.66 18.74
C THR A 31 -6.90 8.65 19.83
N ARG A 32 -6.60 7.34 19.73
CA ARG A 32 -7.13 6.34 20.70
C ARG A 32 -6.26 5.08 20.91
N PRO A 33 -6.40 4.38 22.06
CA PRO A 33 -5.40 3.43 22.57
C PRO A 33 -5.34 2.05 21.90
N PHE A 34 -6.11 1.80 20.84
CA PHE A 34 -6.17 0.50 20.14
C PHE A 34 -5.79 0.59 18.65
N ASP A 35 -5.42 1.77 18.17
CA ASP A 35 -4.96 1.98 16.80
C ASP A 35 -3.43 1.87 16.78
N GLY A 36 -2.89 1.11 15.83
CA GLY A 36 -1.47 0.78 15.75
C GLY A 36 -0.87 1.29 14.45
N VAL A 37 0.04 2.26 14.54
CA VAL A 37 0.87 2.67 13.41
C VAL A 37 2.32 2.29 13.71
N PHE A 38 2.88 1.38 12.91
CA PHE A 38 4.29 1.03 12.96
C PHE A 38 5.00 1.57 11.72
N VAL A 39 6.10 2.28 11.92
CA VAL A 39 6.92 2.86 10.84
C VAL A 39 8.38 2.54 11.09
N GLU A 40 9.02 1.88 10.13
CA GLU A 40 10.46 1.71 10.04
C GLU A 40 10.98 2.45 8.79
N GLN A 41 11.94 3.36 8.98
CA GLN A 41 12.52 4.16 7.91
C GLN A 41 14.05 4.11 7.98
N ILE A 42 14.68 3.74 6.87
CA ILE A 42 16.13 3.70 6.67
C ILE A 42 16.44 4.56 5.44
N GLY A 43 17.25 5.60 5.60
CA GLY A 43 17.58 6.57 4.55
C GLY A 43 17.15 8.01 4.89
N ASN A 44 17.13 8.90 3.89
CA ASN A 44 16.83 10.33 4.03
C ASN A 44 15.55 10.71 3.27
N GLY A 45 14.80 11.71 3.75
CA GLY A 45 13.68 12.27 2.99
C GLY A 45 12.43 11.39 2.91
N ASN A 46 12.44 10.20 3.52
CA ASN A 46 11.25 9.34 3.58
C ASN A 46 10.12 10.01 4.38
N SER A 47 8.91 9.93 3.85
CA SER A 47 7.67 10.45 4.46
C SER A 47 6.66 9.31 4.60
N ALA A 48 6.04 9.21 5.77
CA ALA A 48 4.93 8.31 6.03
C ALA A 48 3.82 9.06 6.79
N ASN A 49 2.66 9.23 6.17
CA ASN A 49 1.50 9.89 6.79
C ASN A 49 0.35 8.91 6.98
N PHE A 50 -0.32 9.03 8.12
CA PHE A 50 -1.43 8.16 8.50
C PHE A 50 -2.61 8.98 9.01
N SER A 51 -3.79 8.68 8.49
CA SER A 51 -5.07 9.21 8.95
C SER A 51 -6.02 8.07 9.26
N GLN A 52 -6.34 7.88 10.53
CA GLN A 52 -7.20 6.82 11.06
C GLN A 52 -8.40 7.46 11.78
N SER A 53 -9.62 7.16 11.36
CA SER A 53 -10.84 7.80 11.91
C SER A 53 -11.67 6.90 12.84
N ALA A 54 -11.43 5.58 12.84
CA ALA A 54 -12.20 4.59 13.62
C ALA A 54 -11.39 3.93 14.73
N ASN A 55 -11.84 2.80 15.28
CA ASN A 55 -11.08 1.98 16.23
C ASN A 55 -10.52 0.75 15.50
N GLU A 56 -9.43 0.17 15.99
CA GLU A 56 -8.85 -1.10 15.54
C GLU A 56 -8.23 -1.05 14.13
N GLN A 57 -7.78 0.14 13.73
CA GLN A 57 -7.08 0.34 12.47
C GLN A 57 -5.57 0.12 12.65
N ASN A 58 -4.97 -0.69 11.77
CA ASN A 58 -3.54 -1.00 11.83
C ASN A 58 -2.86 -0.65 10.51
N ALA A 59 -1.71 0.01 10.62
CA ALA A 59 -0.85 0.30 9.49
C ALA A 59 0.62 -0.01 9.82
N GLU A 60 1.26 -0.77 8.94
CA GLU A 60 2.68 -1.12 9.02
C GLU A 60 3.40 -0.59 7.77
N VAL A 61 4.42 0.24 7.96
CA VAL A 61 5.19 0.82 6.87
C VAL A 61 6.68 0.61 7.10
N ARG A 62 7.35 0.06 6.09
CA ARG A 62 8.80 -0.06 6.01
C ARG A 62 9.30 0.66 4.76
N GLN A 63 10.24 1.59 4.93
CA GLN A 63 10.88 2.31 3.83
C GLN A 63 12.39 2.19 3.96
N ASP A 64 13.05 1.66 2.93
CA ASP A 64 14.50 1.52 2.83
C ASP A 64 15.02 2.19 1.54
N GLY A 65 15.63 3.36 1.69
CA GLY A 65 16.13 4.22 0.63
C GLY A 65 15.79 5.69 0.86
N ASP A 66 15.95 6.54 -0.17
CA ASP A 66 15.74 7.97 -0.05
C ASP A 66 14.44 8.45 -0.72
N ASP A 67 13.83 9.51 -0.18
CA ASP A 67 12.68 10.23 -0.75
C ASP A 67 11.42 9.38 -1.02
N ASN A 68 11.25 8.24 -0.33
CA ASN A 68 10.04 7.43 -0.47
C ASN A 68 8.85 8.06 0.28
N THR A 69 7.65 7.94 -0.27
CA THR A 69 6.42 8.47 0.32
C THR A 69 5.38 7.35 0.49
N VAL A 70 4.81 7.27 1.69
CA VAL A 70 3.65 6.44 1.99
C VAL A 70 2.55 7.30 2.60
N ASP A 71 1.36 7.25 2.03
CA ASP A 71 0.16 7.87 2.58
C ASP A 71 -0.91 6.80 2.79
N VAL A 72 -1.33 6.61 4.05
CA VAL A 72 -2.38 5.65 4.41
C VAL A 72 -3.54 6.39 5.06
N THR A 73 -4.73 6.24 4.48
CA THR A 73 -5.99 6.73 5.03
C THR A 73 -6.93 5.56 5.27
N GLN A 74 -7.35 5.36 6.51
CA GLN A 74 -8.32 4.34 6.90
C GLN A 74 -9.54 5.08 7.48
N ASP A 75 -10.60 5.16 6.69
CA ASP A 75 -11.83 5.88 7.03
C ASP A 75 -13.04 4.92 7.07
N GLY A 76 -13.29 4.32 8.22
CA GLY A 76 -14.40 3.38 8.39
C GLY A 76 -14.28 2.51 9.62
N ASP A 77 -15.42 2.03 10.11
CA ASP A 77 -15.56 1.31 11.39
C ASP A 77 -14.97 -0.12 11.39
N GLY A 78 -14.51 -0.61 10.24
CA GLY A 78 -13.89 -1.93 10.12
C GLY A 78 -12.42 -1.94 10.59
N ASP A 79 -11.97 -3.12 11.02
CA ASP A 79 -10.59 -3.40 11.44
C ASP A 79 -9.63 -3.42 10.24
N HIS A 80 -9.46 -2.27 9.59
CA HIS A 80 -8.66 -2.12 8.39
C HIS A 80 -7.17 -2.39 8.65
N PHE A 81 -6.52 -3.08 7.73
CA PHE A 81 -5.08 -3.32 7.74
C PHE A 81 -4.43 -2.79 6.46
N ALA A 82 -3.35 -2.03 6.62
CA ALA A 82 -2.51 -1.52 5.54
C ALA A 82 -1.03 -1.89 5.81
N GLY A 83 -0.43 -2.67 4.93
CA GLY A 83 1.01 -2.99 4.96
C GLY A 83 1.71 -2.40 3.74
N VAL A 84 2.75 -1.59 3.94
CA VAL A 84 3.55 -1.03 2.85
C VAL A 84 5.03 -1.30 3.08
N ASP A 85 5.68 -1.82 2.04
CA ASP A 85 7.11 -2.04 1.99
C ASP A 85 7.71 -1.38 0.74
N GLN A 86 8.56 -0.38 0.93
CA GLN A 86 9.27 0.33 -0.14
C GLN A 86 10.77 0.13 0.02
N THR A 87 11.42 -0.39 -1.03
CA THR A 87 12.88 -0.51 -1.10
C THR A 87 13.39 0.13 -2.39
N GLY A 88 14.27 1.12 -2.29
CA GLY A 88 14.73 1.98 -3.39
C GLY A 88 14.39 3.44 -3.15
N ASN A 89 14.42 4.29 -4.18
CA ASN A 89 14.25 5.74 -4.02
C ASN A 89 13.01 6.27 -4.72
N SER A 90 12.44 7.35 -4.17
CA SER A 90 11.32 8.08 -4.76
C SER A 90 10.08 7.21 -5.06
N ASN A 91 9.87 6.11 -4.33
CA ASN A 91 8.67 5.30 -4.48
C ASN A 91 7.49 5.98 -3.76
N ILE A 92 6.30 5.85 -4.33
CA ILE A 92 5.05 6.40 -3.81
C ILE A 92 4.05 5.28 -3.63
N ALA A 93 3.49 5.15 -2.43
CA ALA A 93 2.40 4.25 -2.12
C ALA A 93 1.26 5.02 -1.44
N GLU A 94 0.06 4.89 -1.98
CA GLU A 94 -1.15 5.49 -1.40
C GLU A 94 -2.20 4.40 -1.16
N ILE A 95 -2.68 4.31 0.08
CA ILE A 95 -3.76 3.39 0.47
C ILE A 95 -4.91 4.21 1.03
N THR A 96 -6.10 4.00 0.48
CA THR A 96 -7.36 4.47 1.08
C THR A 96 -8.28 3.28 1.31
N GLN A 97 -8.66 3.03 2.56
CA GLN A 97 -9.60 1.96 2.94
C GLN A 97 -10.82 2.57 3.64
N SER A 98 -12.01 2.24 3.18
CA SER A 98 -13.26 2.67 3.80
C SER A 98 -14.30 1.54 3.85
N GLY A 99 -15.24 1.66 4.78
CA GLY A 99 -16.32 0.70 4.97
C GLY A 99 -16.42 0.18 6.40
N ALA A 100 -17.41 -0.67 6.64
CA ALA A 100 -17.66 -1.29 7.94
C ALA A 100 -17.03 -2.68 8.09
N ALA A 101 -16.60 -3.28 6.99
CA ALA A 101 -15.91 -4.57 6.99
C ALA A 101 -14.39 -4.40 7.00
N GLN A 102 -13.66 -5.42 7.47
CA GLN A 102 -12.20 -5.41 7.45
C GLN A 102 -11.66 -5.39 6.02
N ASN A 103 -10.92 -4.37 5.65
CA ASN A 103 -10.20 -4.30 4.38
C ASN A 103 -8.72 -4.58 4.63
N VAL A 104 -8.10 -5.31 3.71
CA VAL A 104 -6.67 -5.63 3.77
C VAL A 104 -5.99 -5.14 2.50
N ALA A 105 -4.98 -4.29 2.68
CA ALA A 105 -4.17 -3.70 1.65
C ALA A 105 -2.69 -4.04 1.90
N ILE A 106 -2.02 -4.67 0.94
CA ILE A 106 -0.59 -4.94 0.99
C ILE A 106 0.09 -4.39 -0.26
N LEU A 107 1.10 -3.55 -0.08
CA LEU A 107 1.89 -2.97 -1.15
C LEU A 107 3.38 -3.25 -0.95
N THR A 108 4.03 -3.70 -2.01
CA THR A 108 5.48 -3.89 -2.03
C THR A 108 6.06 -3.28 -3.30
N GLN A 109 7.01 -2.36 -3.13
CA GLN A 109 7.72 -1.69 -4.21
C GLN A 109 9.22 -1.91 -4.06
N THR A 110 9.86 -2.43 -5.10
CA THR A 110 11.31 -2.62 -5.16
C THR A 110 11.85 -1.98 -6.43
N GLY A 111 12.80 -1.05 -6.27
CA GLY A 111 13.37 -0.24 -7.36
C GLY A 111 13.04 1.24 -7.16
N ASP A 112 13.22 2.05 -8.20
CA ASP A 112 13.10 3.50 -8.10
C ASP A 112 11.85 4.05 -8.81
N ALA A 113 11.27 5.11 -8.26
CA ALA A 113 10.18 5.89 -8.85
C ALA A 113 8.92 5.06 -9.20
N ASN A 114 8.63 4.00 -8.46
CA ASN A 114 7.38 3.26 -8.62
C ASN A 114 6.23 3.97 -7.92
N THR A 115 5.04 3.93 -8.51
CA THR A 115 3.80 4.48 -7.94
C THR A 115 2.75 3.39 -7.82
N ALA A 116 2.18 3.21 -6.63
CA ALA A 116 1.07 2.29 -6.42
C ALA A 116 -0.04 2.95 -5.62
N LEU A 117 -1.24 2.94 -6.19
CA LEU A 117 -2.45 3.55 -5.64
C LEU A 117 -3.49 2.46 -5.42
N LEU A 118 -4.01 2.36 -4.20
CA LEU A 118 -5.02 1.39 -3.82
C LEU A 118 -6.17 2.06 -3.09
N SER A 119 -7.37 1.92 -3.61
CA SER A 119 -8.61 2.35 -2.98
C SER A 119 -9.56 1.17 -2.78
N GLN A 120 -9.90 0.87 -1.53
CA GLN A 120 -10.89 -0.14 -1.16
C GLN A 120 -12.07 0.56 -0.50
N ASN A 121 -13.21 0.56 -1.16
CA ASN A 121 -14.46 1.09 -0.64
C ASN A 121 -15.47 -0.05 -0.49
N ASP A 122 -15.50 -0.61 0.72
CA ASP A 122 -16.39 -1.71 1.06
C ASP A 122 -17.79 -1.21 1.40
N THR A 123 -18.79 -1.77 0.73
CA THR A 123 -20.21 -1.44 0.93
C THR A 123 -20.99 -2.56 1.60
N GLY A 124 -20.34 -3.65 2.00
CA GLY A 124 -20.96 -4.87 2.50
C GLY A 124 -20.56 -5.21 3.93
N LEU A 125 -20.66 -6.51 4.25
CA LEU A 125 -20.27 -7.07 5.55
C LEU A 125 -19.03 -7.96 5.46
N THR A 126 -18.52 -8.18 4.25
CA THR A 126 -17.36 -9.03 3.98
C THR A 126 -16.28 -8.17 3.34
N GLY A 127 -15.14 -8.13 3.99
CA GLY A 127 -13.99 -7.34 3.58
C GLY A 127 -13.42 -7.61 2.21
N SER A 128 -12.75 -6.60 1.64
CA SER A 128 -11.97 -6.74 0.40
C SER A 128 -10.46 -6.88 0.69
N GLY A 129 -9.76 -7.59 -0.19
CA GLY A 129 -8.32 -7.84 -0.12
C GLY A 129 -7.61 -7.40 -1.41
N ALA A 130 -6.47 -6.75 -1.26
CA ALA A 130 -5.66 -6.31 -2.37
C ALA A 130 -4.16 -6.43 -2.07
N ALA A 131 -3.41 -6.95 -3.05
CA ALA A 131 -1.96 -7.01 -3.04
C ALA A 131 -1.40 -6.42 -4.33
N ILE A 132 -0.49 -5.44 -4.22
CA ILE A 132 0.23 -4.86 -5.35
C ILE A 132 1.73 -5.06 -5.14
N THR A 133 2.40 -5.65 -6.13
CA THR A 133 3.85 -5.83 -6.13
C THR A 133 4.46 -5.18 -7.38
N GLN A 134 5.40 -4.27 -7.19
CA GLN A 134 6.15 -3.63 -8.28
C GLN A 134 7.64 -3.91 -8.09
N SER A 135 8.27 -4.47 -9.12
CA SER A 135 9.70 -4.78 -9.16
C SER A 135 10.32 -4.22 -10.43
N GLY A 136 11.17 -3.21 -10.30
CA GLY A 136 11.77 -2.46 -11.40
C GLY A 136 11.57 -0.95 -11.18
N ASN A 137 11.69 -0.16 -12.23
CA ASN A 137 11.67 1.30 -12.12
C ASN A 137 10.51 1.93 -12.89
N GLY A 138 9.92 2.99 -12.33
CA GLY A 138 8.91 3.80 -13.03
C GLY A 138 7.60 3.06 -13.30
N ASN A 139 7.28 2.00 -12.55
CA ASN A 139 6.01 1.30 -12.71
C ASN A 139 4.86 2.08 -12.06
N LEU A 140 3.67 1.99 -12.66
CA LEU A 140 2.44 2.57 -12.12
C LEU A 140 1.35 1.50 -12.01
N ALA A 141 0.81 1.33 -10.80
CA ALA A 141 -0.33 0.45 -10.54
C ALA A 141 -1.44 1.25 -9.84
N ASN A 142 -2.66 1.15 -10.35
CA ASN A 142 -3.86 1.73 -9.75
C ASN A 142 -4.94 0.66 -9.62
N LEU A 143 -5.40 0.41 -8.40
CA LEU A 143 -6.43 -0.56 -8.09
C LEU A 143 -7.57 0.08 -7.30
N ILE A 144 -8.78 -0.08 -7.82
CA ILE A 144 -10.02 0.37 -7.18
C ILE A 144 -10.92 -0.83 -6.93
N GLN A 145 -11.30 -1.07 -5.69
CA GLN A 145 -12.28 -2.08 -5.31
C GLN A 145 -13.50 -1.40 -4.70
N ASN A 146 -14.64 -1.43 -5.40
CA ASN A 146 -15.90 -0.87 -4.95
C ASN A 146 -16.94 -1.98 -4.82
N GLY A 147 -17.23 -2.39 -3.59
CA GLY A 147 -18.09 -3.52 -3.28
C GLY A 147 -17.46 -4.40 -2.21
N SER A 148 -18.05 -5.57 -1.95
CA SER A 148 -17.61 -6.46 -0.88
C SER A 148 -16.93 -7.73 -1.39
N ALA A 149 -16.11 -8.36 -0.55
CA ALA A 149 -15.44 -9.63 -0.87
C ALA A 149 -14.58 -9.61 -2.16
N ASN A 150 -14.12 -8.44 -2.60
CA ASN A 150 -13.27 -8.33 -3.79
C ASN A 150 -11.83 -8.72 -3.46
N GLN A 151 -11.17 -9.44 -4.36
CA GLN A 151 -9.79 -9.89 -4.24
C GLN A 151 -9.01 -9.51 -5.49
N ALA A 152 -7.87 -8.84 -5.32
CA ALA A 152 -7.01 -8.47 -6.44
C ALA A 152 -5.52 -8.64 -6.11
N ILE A 153 -4.79 -9.24 -7.05
CA ILE A 153 -3.33 -9.39 -7.01
C ILE A 153 -2.78 -8.78 -8.30
N LEU A 154 -2.00 -7.71 -8.18
CA LEU A 154 -1.35 -7.03 -9.30
C LEU A 154 0.17 -7.15 -9.15
N THR A 155 0.85 -7.64 -10.19
CA THR A 155 2.31 -7.79 -10.22
C THR A 155 2.89 -7.14 -11.46
N GLN A 156 3.75 -6.12 -11.28
CA GLN A 156 4.53 -5.51 -12.35
C GLN A 156 6.00 -5.84 -12.17
N ALA A 157 6.57 -6.58 -13.11
CA ALA A 157 8.00 -6.91 -13.17
C ALA A 157 8.63 -6.29 -14.42
N GLY A 158 9.68 -5.50 -14.23
CA GLY A 158 10.37 -4.72 -15.26
C GLY A 158 10.10 -3.22 -15.12
N ASP A 159 10.37 -2.45 -16.17
CA ASP A 159 10.40 -0.98 -16.07
C ASP A 159 9.28 -0.30 -16.88
N ASN A 160 8.76 0.82 -16.36
CA ASN A 160 7.79 1.68 -17.04
C ASN A 160 6.49 0.96 -17.44
N ASN A 161 6.02 0.01 -16.63
CA ASN A 161 4.75 -0.65 -16.87
C ASN A 161 3.59 0.12 -16.25
N THR A 162 2.38 -0.01 -16.81
CA THR A 162 1.17 0.63 -16.26
C THR A 162 0.03 -0.37 -16.14
N MET A 163 -0.62 -0.43 -14.97
CA MET A 163 -1.83 -1.21 -14.70
C MET A 163 -2.92 -0.33 -14.07
N THR A 164 -4.13 -0.37 -14.62
CA THR A 164 -5.35 0.12 -13.98
C THR A 164 -6.38 -1.00 -13.89
N ALA A 165 -6.81 -1.31 -12.66
CA ALA A 165 -7.84 -2.30 -12.39
C ALA A 165 -8.96 -1.70 -11.54
N THR A 166 -10.21 -2.00 -11.91
CA THR A 166 -11.41 -1.63 -11.16
C THR A 166 -12.31 -2.84 -10.98
N GLN A 167 -12.59 -3.22 -9.73
CA GLN A 167 -13.57 -4.25 -9.38
C GLN A 167 -14.84 -3.59 -8.84
N LEU A 168 -15.98 -3.87 -9.47
CA LEU A 168 -17.28 -3.32 -9.10
C LEU A 168 -18.24 -4.44 -8.65
N GLY A 169 -18.96 -4.19 -7.55
CA GLY A 169 -19.85 -5.18 -6.95
C GLY A 169 -19.06 -6.22 -6.15
N ASP A 170 -19.69 -7.35 -5.91
CA ASP A 170 -19.19 -8.30 -4.92
C ASP A 170 -18.42 -9.47 -5.54
N ASP A 171 -17.58 -10.13 -4.75
CA ASP A 171 -16.92 -11.42 -5.05
C ASP A 171 -16.05 -11.43 -6.33
N ASN A 172 -15.50 -10.28 -6.75
CA ASN A 172 -14.61 -10.26 -7.90
C ASN A 172 -13.21 -10.76 -7.54
N MET A 173 -12.60 -11.55 -8.42
CA MET A 173 -11.22 -12.02 -8.29
C MET A 173 -10.38 -11.61 -9.50
N LEU A 174 -9.32 -10.84 -9.29
CA LEU A 174 -8.39 -10.43 -10.34
C LEU A 174 -6.97 -10.87 -9.98
N GLU A 175 -6.31 -11.53 -10.91
CA GLU A 175 -4.86 -11.70 -10.90
C GLU A 175 -4.30 -11.12 -12.19
N TRP A 176 -3.46 -10.09 -12.11
CA TRP A 176 -2.84 -9.48 -13.27
C TRP A 176 -1.32 -9.38 -13.09
N THR A 177 -0.59 -9.99 -14.02
CA THR A 177 0.86 -9.90 -14.12
C THR A 177 1.29 -9.19 -15.40
N GLN A 178 2.13 -8.17 -15.29
CA GLN A 178 2.93 -7.59 -16.39
C GLN A 178 4.40 -7.97 -16.17
N ASN A 179 5.03 -8.57 -17.18
CA ASN A 179 6.45 -8.90 -17.15
C ASN A 179 7.13 -8.38 -18.42
N GLY A 180 7.89 -7.30 -18.30
CA GLY A 180 8.53 -6.66 -19.44
C GLY A 180 8.75 -5.18 -19.19
N THR A 181 9.05 -4.45 -20.26
CA THR A 181 9.26 -3.00 -20.18
C THR A 181 8.28 -2.24 -21.06
N GLY A 182 7.72 -1.15 -20.56
CA GLY A 182 6.82 -0.29 -21.32
C GLY A 182 5.49 -0.95 -21.65
N LEU A 183 5.03 -1.92 -20.84
CA LEU A 183 3.74 -2.54 -21.04
C LEU A 183 2.63 -1.54 -20.70
N THR A 184 1.77 -1.31 -21.69
CA THR A 184 0.68 -0.35 -21.58
C THR A 184 -0.46 -0.91 -20.75
N ASP A 185 -1.19 0.00 -20.13
CA ASP A 185 -2.42 -0.29 -19.44
C ASP A 185 -3.45 -0.98 -20.35
N MET A 186 -4.13 -1.97 -19.79
CA MET A 186 -5.27 -2.65 -20.43
C MET A 186 -6.61 -2.26 -19.83
N GLU A 187 -6.62 -1.47 -18.75
CA GLU A 187 -7.81 -0.97 -18.06
C GLU A 187 -8.83 -2.09 -17.79
N ILE A 188 -8.52 -2.93 -16.79
CA ILE A 188 -9.40 -4.06 -16.45
C ILE A 188 -10.55 -3.55 -15.58
N VAL A 189 -11.77 -3.65 -16.10
CA VAL A 189 -12.99 -3.44 -15.31
C VAL A 189 -13.70 -4.77 -15.15
N GLN A 190 -13.84 -5.21 -13.90
CA GLN A 190 -14.47 -6.47 -13.53
C GLN A 190 -15.75 -6.18 -12.74
N THR A 191 -16.83 -6.91 -13.03
CA THR A 191 -18.12 -6.73 -12.35
C THR A 191 -18.70 -8.05 -11.86
N GLY A 192 -19.25 -8.04 -10.64
CA GLY A 192 -20.10 -9.08 -10.03
C GLY A 192 -19.65 -10.54 -10.15
N GLY A 193 -18.90 -11.04 -9.16
CA GLY A 193 -18.59 -12.46 -8.97
C GLY A 193 -17.69 -13.06 -10.05
N ALA A 194 -17.10 -12.23 -10.91
CA ALA A 194 -16.25 -12.69 -12.00
C ALA A 194 -14.88 -13.11 -11.45
N ALA A 195 -14.15 -13.93 -12.21
CA ALA A 195 -12.74 -14.20 -12.01
C ALA A 195 -11.97 -13.88 -13.30
N ALA A 196 -10.86 -13.15 -13.21
CA ALA A 196 -10.01 -12.78 -14.33
C ALA A 196 -8.55 -13.05 -13.97
N ILE A 197 -7.84 -13.74 -14.88
CA ILE A 197 -6.39 -13.92 -14.82
C ILE A 197 -5.82 -13.34 -16.09
N VAL A 198 -4.93 -12.38 -15.95
CA VAL A 198 -4.37 -11.60 -17.04
C VAL A 198 -2.85 -11.66 -16.96
N THR A 199 -2.20 -12.05 -18.05
CA THR A 199 -0.74 -12.02 -18.15
C THR A 199 -0.34 -11.29 -19.42
N GLN A 200 0.51 -10.28 -19.28
CA GLN A 200 1.06 -9.51 -20.38
C GLN A 200 2.58 -9.53 -20.28
N SER A 201 3.26 -9.78 -21.39
CA SER A 201 4.72 -9.81 -21.43
C SER A 201 5.28 -9.36 -22.77
N ASN A 202 6.51 -8.84 -22.78
CA ASN A 202 7.27 -8.55 -24.01
C ASN A 202 8.76 -8.86 -23.87
#